data_AF-A0A2M9PCQ1-F1
#
_entry.id   AF-A0A2M9PCQ1-F1
#
_cell.length_a   1.000
_cell.length_b   1.000
_cell.length_c   1.000
_cell.angle_alpha   90.00
_cell.angle_beta   90.00
_cell.angle_gamma   90.00
#
_symmetry.space_group_name_H-M   'P 1'
#
loop_
_entity.id
_entity.type
_entity.pdbx_description
1 polymer ?
#
loop_
_entity_poly.entity_id
_entity_poly.type
_entity_poly.pdbx_seq_one_letter_code
_entity_poly.pdbx_strand_id
1 'polypeptide(L)' 'MDAVRIRSVQPEGRYRAGRCWTAKGVVVGRDELDADAWEAIAADPILRAEPAELEDQEAAAGAEAEIV' A
#
# COMPACT_ATOMS: atom_id res chain seq x y z
N MET A 1 -2.30 -13.74 -6.12
CA MET A 1 -1.29 -12.81 -5.57
C MET A 1 -1.95 -12.16 -4.37
N ASP A 2 -1.39 -12.32 -3.19
CA ASP A 2 -1.94 -11.73 -1.97
C ASP A 2 -1.62 -10.23 -1.97
N ALA A 3 -2.56 -9.42 -2.46
CA ALA A 3 -2.42 -7.97 -2.46
C ALA A 3 -2.84 -7.41 -1.10
N VAL A 4 -2.17 -6.34 -0.67
CA VAL A 4 -2.46 -5.62 0.57
C VAL A 4 -2.61 -4.14 0.27
N ARG A 5 -3.65 -3.54 0.85
CA ARG A 5 -3.82 -2.08 0.86
C ARG A 5 -3.16 -1.53 2.09
N ILE A 6 -2.23 -0.60 1.90
CA ILE A 6 -1.55 0.09 2.98
C ILE A 6 -1.88 1.57 2.89
N ARG A 7 -2.49 2.11 3.95
CA ARG A 7 -2.93 3.50 4.03
C ARG A 7 -2.37 4.19 5.27
N SER A 8 -2.08 5.48 5.13
CA SER A 8 -1.79 6.34 6.27
C SER A 8 -3.08 6.80 6.93
N VAL A 9 -3.12 6.85 8.26
CA VAL A 9 -4.22 7.50 9.00
C VAL A 9 -4.09 9.02 9.00
N GLN A 10 -2.93 9.55 8.61
CA GLN A 10 -2.68 10.99 8.48
C GLN A 10 -2.91 11.47 7.04
N PRO A 11 -3.50 12.66 6.86
CA PRO A 11 -3.82 13.20 5.53
C PRO A 11 -2.58 13.50 4.68
N GLU A 12 -1.45 13.84 5.32
CA GLU A 12 -0.18 14.14 4.65
C GLU A 12 0.50 12.90 4.06
N GLY A 13 0.02 11.70 4.43
CA GLY A 13 0.69 10.44 4.10
C GLY A 13 1.90 10.17 5.00
N ARG A 14 2.59 9.06 4.75
CA ARG A 14 3.72 8.60 5.57
C ARG A 14 4.75 7.90 4.71
N TYR A 15 5.98 8.38 4.73
CA TYR A 15 7.08 7.73 4.00
C TYR A 15 7.73 6.62 4.84
N ARG A 16 7.60 5.37 4.39
CA ARG A 16 8.21 4.18 5.01
C ARG A 16 8.48 3.10 3.98
N ALA A 17 9.50 2.28 4.25
CA ALA A 17 9.94 1.20 3.36
C ALA A 17 10.18 1.66 1.91
N GLY A 18 10.80 2.84 1.73
CA GLY A 18 11.13 3.37 0.41
C GLY A 18 9.96 3.97 -0.38
N ARG A 19 8.73 3.95 0.16
CA ARG A 19 7.51 4.44 -0.52
C ARG A 19 6.72 5.39 0.37
N CYS A 20 5.96 6.29 -0.25
CA CYS A 20 4.98 7.13 0.44
C CYS A 20 3.60 6.47 0.46
N TRP A 21 3.06 6.24 1.66
CA TRP A 21 1.74 5.68 1.89
C TRP A 21 0.74 6.81 2.12
N THR A 22 -0.24 6.95 1.24
CA THR A 22 -1.21 8.06 1.30
C THR A 22 -2.43 7.69 2.13
N ALA A 23 -3.25 8.69 2.50
CA ALA A 23 -4.52 8.44 3.17
C ALA A 23 -5.55 7.71 2.28
N LYS A 24 -5.42 7.79 0.95
CA LYS A 24 -6.25 7.03 0.01
C LYS A 24 -5.95 5.53 0.04
N GLY A 25 -4.78 5.15 0.54
CA GLY A 25 -4.29 3.78 0.48
C GLY A 25 -3.62 3.46 -0.84
N VAL A 26 -2.55 2.69 -0.76
CA VAL A 26 -1.81 2.17 -1.92
C VAL A 26 -1.89 0.66 -1.86
N VAL A 27 -2.33 0.05 -2.95
CA VAL A 27 -2.39 -1.41 -3.07
C VAL A 27 -1.05 -1.88 -3.62
N VAL A 28 -0.47 -2.88 -2.97
CA VAL A 28 0.79 -3.51 -3.36
C VAL A 28 0.70 -5.01 -3.19
N GLY A 29 1.47 -5.77 -3.98
CA GLY A 29 1.67 -7.18 -3.74
C GLY A 29 2.37 -7.39 -2.41
N ARG A 30 1.94 -8.36 -1.61
CA ARG A 30 2.62 -8.71 -0.36
C ARG A 30 4.05 -9.18 -0.62
N ASP A 31 4.28 -9.81 -1.76
CA ASP A 31 5.57 -10.26 -2.29
C ASP A 31 6.50 -9.12 -2.75
N GLU A 32 5.98 -7.93 -3.03
CA GLU A 32 6.80 -6.73 -3.30
C GLU A 32 7.41 -6.13 -2.03
N LEU A 33 6.91 -6.53 -0.85
CA LEU A 33 7.38 -6.05 0.45
C LEU A 33 8.24 -7.11 1.11
N ASP A 34 9.54 -6.85 1.19
CA ASP A 34 10.47 -7.65 1.98
C ASP A 34 10.01 -7.75 3.45
N ALA A 35 10.52 -8.75 4.17
CA ALA A 35 10.16 -8.99 5.58
C ALA A 35 10.41 -7.75 6.46
N ASP A 36 11.54 -7.07 6.25
CA ASP A 36 11.94 -5.86 6.99
C ASP A 36 11.00 -4.68 6.68
N ALA A 37 10.65 -4.50 5.40
CA ALA A 37 9.69 -3.48 4.96
C ALA A 37 8.32 -3.70 5.59
N TRP A 38 7.86 -4.95 5.64
CA TRP A 38 6.60 -5.30 6.26
C TRP A 38 6.60 -5.07 7.77
N GLU A 39 7.67 -5.49 8.46
CA GLU A 39 7.79 -5.26 9.90
C GLU A 39 7.80 -3.75 10.22
N ALA A 40 8.52 -2.95 9.45
CA ALA A 40 8.53 -1.51 9.60
C ALA A 40 7.15 -0.86 9.38
N ILE A 41 6.34 -1.41 8.46
CA ILE A 41 4.97 -0.93 8.21
C ILE A 41 4.04 -1.38 9.35
N ALA A 42 4.13 -2.64 9.77
CA ALA A 42 3.30 -3.20 10.84
C ALA A 42 3.59 -2.56 12.21
N ALA A 43 4.83 -2.12 12.44
CA ALA A 43 5.24 -1.42 13.65
C ALA A 43 4.90 0.08 13.64
N ASP A 44 4.57 0.67 12.49
CA ASP A 44 4.25 2.11 12.40
C ASP A 44 2.78 2.35 12.76
N PRO A 45 2.46 3.04 13.87
CA PRO A 45 1.08 3.25 14.33
C PRO A 45 0.26 4.16 13.40
N ILE A 46 0.91 4.86 12.46
CA ILE A 46 0.27 5.73 11.48
C ILE A 46 -0.17 4.93 10.25
N LEU A 47 0.40 3.75 10.02
CA LEU A 47 0.06 2.92 8.87
C LEU A 47 -0.95 1.84 9.25
N ARG A 48 -1.85 1.55 8.31
CA ARG A 48 -2.80 0.44 8.41
C ARG A 48 -2.64 -0.40 7.17
N ALA A 49 -2.32 -1.68 7.38
CA ALA A 49 -2.25 -2.69 6.33
C ALA A 49 -3.51 -3.57 6.43
N GLU A 50 -4.25 -3.65 5.34
CA GLU A 50 -5.50 -4.40 5.22
C GLU A 50 -5.39 -5.30 3.98
N PRO A 51 -5.98 -6.51 3.98
CA PRO A 51 -6.04 -7.33 2.77
C PRO A 51 -6.76 -6.54 1.67
N ALA A 52 -6.19 -6.49 0.46
CA ALA A 52 -6.84 -5.81 -0.65
C ALA A 52 -8.04 -6.64 -1.12
N GLU A 53 -9.23 -6.04 -1.11
CA GLU A 53 -10.42 -6.69 -1.64
C GLU A 53 -10.33 -6.81 -3.16
N LEU A 54 -11.14 -7.68 -3.77
CA LEU A 54 -11.10 -7.91 -5.23
C LEU A 54 -11.25 -6.60 -6.05
N GLU A 55 -12.10 -5.67 -5.57
CA GLU A 55 -12.28 -4.34 -6.18
C GLU A 55 -11.01 -3.47 -6.13
N ASP A 56 -10.14 -3.69 -5.17
CA ASP A 56 -8.90 -2.92 -4.99
C ASP A 56 -7.77 -3.42 -5.89
N GLN A 57 -7.84 -4.68 -6.30
CA GLN A 57 -6.88 -5.30 -7.22
C GLN A 57 -7.08 -4.78 -8.65
N GLU A 58 -8.33 -4.51 -9.05
CA GLU A 58 -8.64 -3.91 -10.37
C GLU A 58 -8.15 -2.45 -10.47
N ALA A 59 -8.22 -1.69 -9.37
CA ALA A 59 -7.71 -0.32 -9.32
C ALA A 59 -6.18 -0.22 -9.42
N ALA A 60 -5.45 -1.20 -8.87
CA ALA A 60 -3.99 -1.27 -8.97
C ALA A 60 -3.52 -1.54 -10.42
N ALA A 61 -4.23 -2.41 -11.14
CA ALA A 61 -3.95 -2.71 -12.55
C ALA A 61 -4.36 -1.58 -13.51
N GLY A 62 -5.31 -0.73 -13.13
CA GLY A 62 -5.79 0.39 -13.95
C GLY A 62 -4.89 1.64 -13.94
N ALA A 63 -4.00 1.80 -12.96
CA ALA A 63 -3.16 3.00 -12.82
C ALA A 63 -1.99 3.06 -13.83
N GLU A 64 -1.69 1.97 -14.55
CA GLU A 64 -0.65 1.92 -15.58
C GLU A 64 -1.16 2.29 -16.99
N ALA A 65 -2.46 2.61 -17.15
CA ALA A 65 -3.10 2.76 -18.47
C ALA A 65 -3.34 4.20 -18.95
N GLU A 66 -2.94 5.25 -18.23
CA GLU A 66 -3.12 6.64 -18.68
C GLU A 66 -1.78 7.36 -18.92
N ILE A 67 -1.07 6.94 -19.97
CA ILE A 67 -0.19 7.82 -20.75
C ILE A 67 -0.36 7.44 -22.23
N VAL A 68 -1.28 8.10 -22.93
CA VAL A 68 -1.33 8.20 -24.41
C VAL A 68 -1.45 9.67 -24.79
#